data_AF-A0A7G2LZW8-F1
#
_entry.id   AF-A0A7G2LZW8-F1
#
_cell.length_a   1.000
_cell.length_b   1.000
_cell.length_c   1.000
_cell.angle_alpha   90.00
_cell.angle_beta   90.00
_cell.angle_gamma   90.00
#
_symmetry.space_group_name_H-M   'P 1'
#
loop_
_entity.id
_entity.type
_entity.pdbx_description
1 polymer ?
#
loop_
_entity_poly.entity_id
_entity_poly.type
_entity_poly.pdbx_seq_one_letter_code
_entity_poly.pdbx_strand_id
1 'polypeptide(L)'
;DCGADLILSGHLHIWHAGTFAHPAPEHDGHLAIQLHAGTSLSSRQRGEPNDFNLIDISPLHVNLARISFDDSKKAFTKAEARQFDRASGEFVV
;
A
#
# COMPACT_ATOMS: atom_id res chain seq x y z
N ASP A 1 -7.21 19.23 -13.92
CA ASP A 1 -6.80 18.66 -12.63
C ASP A 1 -5.96 17.41 -12.82
N CYS A 2 -4.91 17.24 -12.04
CA CYS A 2 -4.15 16.00 -11.96
C CYS A 2 -4.61 15.25 -10.71
N GLY A 3 -5.78 14.61 -10.81
CA GLY A 3 -6.30 13.74 -9.77
C GLY A 3 -5.35 12.58 -9.47
N ALA A 4 -5.08 12.30 -8.19
CA ALA A 4 -4.21 11.21 -7.79
C ALA A 4 -5.01 9.94 -7.47
N ASP A 5 -4.71 8.84 -8.15
CA ASP A 5 -5.32 7.52 -7.88
C ASP A 5 -4.67 6.80 -6.69
N LEU A 6 -3.39 7.10 -6.41
CA LEU A 6 -2.60 6.47 -5.35
C LEU A 6 -1.75 7.51 -4.62
N ILE A 7 -1.92 7.58 -3.29
CA ILE A 7 -1.18 8.45 -2.40
C ILE A 7 -0.21 7.61 -1.58
N LEU A 8 1.08 7.92 -1.70
CA LEU A 8 2.17 7.27 -0.97
C LEU A 8 2.54 8.09 0.26
N SER A 9 2.53 7.45 1.43
CA SER A 9 2.84 8.08 2.72
C SER A 9 3.84 7.25 3.52
N GLY A 10 4.49 7.88 4.50
CA GLY A 10 5.46 7.24 5.39
C GLY A 10 5.43 7.89 6.79
N HIS A 11 6.53 7.91 7.52
CA HIS A 11 6.67 8.51 8.88
C HIS A 11 6.16 7.66 10.05
N LEU A 12 5.05 6.93 9.93
CA LEU A 12 4.54 6.14 11.08
C LEU A 12 5.25 4.79 11.28
N HIS A 13 6.05 4.34 10.30
CA HIS A 13 6.77 3.07 10.34
C HIS A 13 5.83 1.84 10.48
N ILE A 14 4.62 1.96 9.97
CA ILE A 14 3.59 0.91 9.99
C ILE A 14 3.12 0.72 8.55
N TRP A 15 2.92 -0.51 8.12
CA TRP A 15 2.36 -0.76 6.80
C TRP A 15 0.82 -0.66 6.83
N HIS A 16 0.23 0.00 5.84
CA HIS A 16 -1.22 0.02 5.65
C HIS A 16 -1.57 0.26 4.18
N ALA A 17 -2.59 -0.43 3.67
CA ALA A 17 -3.18 -0.14 2.37
C ALA A 17 -4.72 -0.15 2.46
N GLY A 18 -5.35 0.91 1.97
CA GLY A 18 -6.82 1.09 1.98
C GLY A 18 -7.25 2.23 1.08
N THR A 19 -8.54 2.57 1.09
CA THR A 19 -9.09 3.70 0.35
C THR A 19 -9.36 4.88 1.28
N PHE A 20 -9.33 6.10 0.75
CA PHE A 20 -9.87 7.25 1.47
C PHE A 20 -11.40 7.12 1.59
N ALA A 21 -11.95 7.48 2.75
CA ALA A 21 -13.38 7.32 3.03
C ALA A 21 -14.30 8.24 2.20
N HIS A 22 -13.75 9.33 1.66
CA HIS A 22 -14.51 10.32 0.91
C HIS A 22 -13.92 10.45 -0.50
N PRO A 23 -14.71 10.21 -1.57
CA PRO A 23 -14.28 10.52 -2.92
C PRO A 23 -14.09 12.02 -3.07
N ALA A 24 -13.12 12.42 -3.89
CA ALA A 24 -13.01 13.81 -4.29
C ALA A 24 -14.27 14.18 -5.12
N PRO A 25 -14.98 15.29 -4.83
CA PRO A 25 -16.19 15.67 -5.56
C PRO A 25 -15.97 15.78 -7.07
N GLU A 26 -14.76 16.15 -7.47
CA GLU A 26 -14.35 16.27 -8.88
C GLU A 26 -14.05 14.93 -9.60
N HIS A 27 -14.04 13.78 -8.92
CA HIS A 27 -13.56 12.51 -9.50
C HIS A 27 -14.63 11.42 -9.71
N ASP A 28 -15.89 11.79 -9.96
CA ASP A 28 -16.96 10.84 -10.35
C ASP A 28 -17.07 9.59 -9.44
N GLY A 29 -16.86 9.77 -8.13
CA GLY A 29 -16.92 8.68 -7.14
C GLY A 29 -15.65 7.85 -6.99
N HIS A 30 -14.57 8.15 -7.72
CA HIS A 30 -13.27 7.49 -7.54
C HIS A 30 -12.69 7.75 -6.14
N LEU A 31 -12.25 6.67 -5.49
CA LEU A 31 -11.59 6.69 -4.19
C LEU A 31 -10.08 6.58 -4.39
N ALA A 32 -9.35 7.63 -4.00
CA ALA A 32 -7.89 7.52 -3.97
C ALA A 32 -7.46 6.37 -3.04
N ILE A 33 -6.48 5.59 -3.48
CA ILE A 33 -5.87 4.54 -2.69
C ILE A 33 -4.79 5.16 -1.81
N GLN A 34 -4.74 4.79 -0.53
CA GLN A 34 -3.69 5.16 0.40
C GLN A 34 -2.75 3.99 0.63
N LEU A 35 -1.45 4.21 0.47
CA LEU A 35 -0.41 3.28 0.87
C LEU A 35 0.54 3.94 1.87
N HIS A 36 0.61 3.37 3.07
CA HIS A 36 1.55 3.77 4.11
C HIS A 36 2.73 2.81 4.15
N ALA A 37 3.93 3.34 3.96
CA ALA A 37 5.16 2.56 4.06
C ALA A 37 5.56 2.32 5.52
N GLY A 38 6.06 1.10 5.78
CA GLY A 38 6.79 0.78 7.00
C GLY A 38 8.20 1.39 6.99
N THR A 39 9.19 0.60 7.36
CA THR A 39 10.60 1.02 7.35
C THR A 39 11.49 -0.08 6.78
N SER A 40 12.39 0.26 5.86
CA SER A 40 13.22 -0.75 5.17
C SER A 40 14.55 -1.04 5.87
N LEU A 41 15.06 -0.11 6.68
CA LEU A 41 16.41 -0.16 7.26
C LEU A 41 16.43 0.37 8.71
N SER A 42 15.51 -0.11 9.55
CA SER A 42 15.57 0.16 10.98
C SER A 42 16.40 -0.90 11.70
N SER A 43 17.37 -0.45 12.51
CA SER A 43 18.05 -1.28 13.52
C SER A 43 17.28 -1.33 14.85
N ARG A 44 16.23 -0.50 14.99
CA ARG A 44 15.35 -0.44 16.17
C ARG A 44 13.94 -0.84 15.76
N GLN A 45 13.71 -2.13 15.66
CA GLN A 45 12.43 -2.72 15.28
C GLN A 45 11.53 -2.79 16.52
N ARG A 46 10.50 -1.93 16.60
CA ARG A 46 9.56 -1.87 17.74
C ARG A 46 8.44 -2.92 17.58
N GLY A 47 8.82 -4.16 17.27
CA GLY A 47 7.89 -5.23 16.90
C GLY A 47 7.50 -5.25 15.41
N GLU A 48 7.83 -4.20 14.65
CA GLU A 48 7.66 -4.16 13.19
C GLU A 48 8.96 -4.61 12.48
N PRO A 49 8.93 -5.68 11.67
CA PRO A 49 10.08 -6.07 10.86
C PRO A 49 10.37 -5.02 9.78
N ASN A 50 11.60 -5.01 9.27
CA ASN A 50 11.92 -4.18 8.11
C ASN A 50 11.12 -4.66 6.89
N ASP A 51 10.50 -3.73 6.19
CA ASP A 51 9.67 -3.98 5.02
C ASP A 51 9.82 -2.92 3.93
N PHE A 52 9.30 -3.24 2.75
CA PHE A 52 9.09 -2.31 1.67
C PHE A 52 7.83 -2.69 0.88
N ASN A 53 7.33 -1.72 0.11
CA ASN A 53 6.16 -1.91 -0.72
C ASN A 53 6.53 -2.41 -2.10
N LEU A 54 5.80 -3.40 -2.60
CA LEU A 54 5.73 -3.73 -4.02
C LEU A 54 4.40 -3.21 -4.57
N ILE A 55 4.49 -2.36 -5.59
CA ILE A 55 3.34 -1.75 -6.28
C ILE A 55 3.33 -2.30 -7.70
N ASP A 56 2.27 -3.03 -8.06
CA ASP A 56 2.07 -3.60 -9.39
C ASP A 56 0.74 -3.11 -9.97
N ILE A 57 0.83 -2.32 -11.04
CA ILE A 57 -0.30 -1.61 -11.63
C ILE A 57 -0.57 -2.19 -13.02
N SER A 58 -1.79 -2.68 -13.21
CA SER A 58 -2.30 -3.21 -14.48
C SER A 58 -3.41 -2.30 -15.04
N PRO A 59 -3.98 -2.59 -16.21
CA PRO A 59 -5.11 -1.83 -16.74
C PRO A 59 -6.34 -1.83 -15.82
N LEU A 60 -6.59 -2.92 -15.08
CA LEU A 60 -7.80 -3.07 -14.27
C LEU A 60 -7.55 -3.04 -12.76
N HIS A 61 -6.32 -3.31 -12.33
CA HIS A 61 -6.03 -3.51 -10.91
C HIS A 61 -4.77 -2.78 -10.45
N VAL A 62 -4.82 -2.33 -9.20
CA VAL A 62 -3.66 -1.91 -8.40
C VAL A 62 -3.41 -2.97 -7.34
N ASN A 63 -2.28 -3.67 -7.44
CA ASN A 63 -1.87 -4.68 -6.47
C ASN A 63 -0.78 -4.10 -5.57
N LEU A 64 -1.04 -4.06 -4.27
CA LEU A 64 -0.12 -3.57 -3.26
C LEU A 64 0.30 -4.72 -2.37
N ALA A 65 1.60 -4.91 -2.17
CA ALA A 65 2.13 -5.93 -1.28
C ALA A 65 3.14 -5.36 -0.30
N ARG A 66 3.05 -5.81 0.95
CA ARG A 66 4.10 -5.66 1.96
C ARG A 66 5.11 -6.78 1.78
N ILE A 67 6.35 -6.43 1.44
CA ILE A 67 7.47 -7.36 1.43
C ILE A 67 8.25 -7.15 2.72
N SER A 68 8.24 -8.14 3.60
CA SER A 68 8.83 -8.07 4.94
C SER A 68 10.00 -9.04 5.07
N PHE A 69 11.00 -8.67 5.87
CA PHE A 69 12.11 -9.57 6.19
C PHE A 69 11.62 -10.68 7.12
N ASP A 70 11.67 -11.92 6.64
CA ASP A 70 11.39 -13.12 7.41
C ASP A 70 12.69 -13.64 8.03
N ASP A 71 12.82 -13.50 9.35
CA ASP A 71 14.02 -13.90 10.07
C ASP A 71 14.27 -15.41 10.07
N SER A 72 13.22 -16.23 9.92
CA SER A 72 13.34 -17.69 9.87
C SER A 72 13.94 -18.16 8.54
N LYS A 73 13.56 -17.49 7.44
CA LYS A 73 14.03 -17.79 6.09
C LYS A 73 15.26 -16.99 5.68
N LYS A 74 15.65 -15.98 6.47
CA LYS A 74 16.69 -14.99 6.15
C LYS A 74 16.48 -14.36 4.77
N ALA A 75 15.22 -14.04 4.46
CA ALA A 75 14.82 -13.56 3.15
C ALA A 75 13.66 -12.56 3.23
N PHE A 76 13.57 -11.68 2.22
CA PHE A 76 12.39 -10.85 2.02
C PHE A 76 11.27 -11.67 1.39
N THR A 77 10.11 -11.68 2.03
CA THR A 77 8.95 -12.46 1.58
C THR A 77 7.68 -11.62 1.59
N LYS A 78 6.70 -11.98 0.76
CA LYS A 78 5.40 -11.30 0.74
C LYS A 78 4.66 -11.64 2.04
N ALA A 79 4.44 -10.63 2.88
CA ALA A 79 3.79 -10.77 4.18
C ALA A 79 2.28 -10.46 4.09
N GLU A 80 1.91 -9.43 3.33
CA GLU A 80 0.52 -9.03 3.13
C GLU A 80 0.34 -8.51 1.70
N ALA A 81 -0.87 -8.64 1.16
CA ALA A 81 -1.24 -8.04 -0.12
C ALA A 81 -2.70 -7.59 -0.14
N ARG A 82 -2.96 -6.54 -0.91
CA ARG A 82 -4.28 -5.97 -1.18
C ARG A 82 -4.40 -5.70 -2.67
N GLN A 83 -5.58 -5.92 -3.22
CA GLN A 83 -5.91 -5.57 -4.61
C GLN A 83 -7.03 -4.54 -4.60
N PHE A 84 -6.94 -3.58 -5.51
CA PHE A 84 -7.94 -2.56 -5.73
C PHE A 84 -8.33 -2.53 -7.20
N ASP A 85 -9.59 -2.23 -7.49
CA ASP A 85 -10.03 -1.87 -8.84
C ASP A 85 -9.41 -0.53 -9.20
N ARG A 86 -8.84 -0.42 -10.41
CA ARG A 86 -8.13 0.78 -10.82
C ARG A 86 -9.08 1.93 -11.18
N ALA A 87 -10.28 1.63 -11.67
CA ALA A 87 -11.22 2.66 -12.09
C ALA A 87 -11.94 3.28 -10.88
N SER A 88 -12.41 2.47 -9.94
CA SER A 88 -13.14 2.95 -8.76
C SER A 88 -12.24 3.22 -7.55
N GLY A 89 -11.07 2.56 -7.48
CA GLY A 89 -10.22 2.54 -6.30
C GLY A 89 -10.72 1.58 -5.21
N GLU A 90 -11.84 0.89 -5.40
CA GLU A 90 -12.43 0.02 -4.39
C GLU A 90 -11.60 -1.23 -4.13
N PHE A 91 -11.64 -1.73 -2.89
CA PHE A 91 -10.99 -2.97 -2.49
C PHE A 91 -11.65 -4.18 -3.17
N VAL A 92 -10.84 -5.04 -3.78
CA VAL A 92 -11.28 -6.30 -4.39
C VAL A 92 -11.03 -7.44 -3.41
N VAL A 93 -12.08 -8.22 -3.10
CA VAL A 93 -12.05 -9.37 -2.16
C VAL A 93 -11.41 -10.59 -2.81
#